data_AF-A0A3D2WPH8-F1
#
_entry.id   AF-A0A3D2WPH8-F1
#
_cell.length_a   1.000
_cell.length_b   1.000
_cell.length_c   1.000
_cell.angle_alpha   90.00
_cell.angle_beta   90.00
_cell.angle_gamma   90.00
#
_symmetry.space_group_name_H-M   'P 1'
#
loop_
_entity.id
_entity.type
_entity.pdbx_description
1 polymer ?
#
loop_
_entity_poly.entity_id
_entity_poly.type
_entity_poly.pdbx_seq_one_letter_code
_entity_poly.pdbx_strand_id
1 'polypeptide(L)'
;MLDSTIVVGVAMFTVIVIGLVAIILAARSRLVATGNVHVDINDDKEKGIEVPVGGKLLGALADKKIFVSSACGGGGTCGQCKVRVKAGGGDILPTEEGHFSRSEIKDGWRLSCQVAVKQDLDIELDESFFGVKA
;
A
#
# COMPACT_ATOMS: atom_id res chain seq x y z
N MET A 1 -38.15 31.57 23.56
CA MET A 1 -36.80 32.15 23.44
C MET A 1 -35.84 31.14 24.06
N LEU A 2 -34.76 30.74 23.38
CA LEU A 2 -33.78 29.82 23.99
C LEU A 2 -33.07 30.52 25.15
N ASP A 3 -33.00 29.87 26.31
CA ASP A 3 -32.27 30.39 27.47
C ASP A 3 -30.77 30.48 27.19
N SER A 4 -30.17 31.64 27.52
CA SER A 4 -28.73 31.91 27.31
C SER A 4 -27.83 30.84 27.95
N THR A 5 -28.24 30.29 29.10
CA THR A 5 -27.53 29.21 29.81
C THR A 5 -27.45 27.93 28.98
N ILE A 6 -28.52 27.58 28.26
CA ILE A 6 -28.55 26.38 27.41
C ILE A 6 -27.62 26.59 26.21
N VAL A 7 -27.64 27.77 25.60
CA VAL A 7 -26.78 28.10 24.45
C VAL A 7 -25.30 28.02 24.83
N VAL A 8 -24.91 28.59 25.97
CA VAL A 8 -23.52 28.57 26.45
C VAL A 8 -23.08 27.15 26.82
N GLY A 9 -23.95 26.38 27.49
CA GLY A 9 -23.65 24.98 27.87
C GLY A 9 -23.43 24.09 26.65
N VAL A 10 -24.31 24.18 25.65
CA VAL A 10 -24.16 23.43 24.38
C VAL A 10 -22.90 23.86 23.65
N ALA A 11 -22.63 25.16 23.54
CA ALA A 11 -21.44 25.67 22.86
C ALA A 11 -20.14 25.17 23.52
N MET A 12 -20.05 25.21 24.85
CA MET A 12 -18.89 24.73 25.59
C MET A 12 -18.64 23.23 25.34
N PHE A 13 -19.69 22.41 25.42
CA PHE A 13 -19.58 20.98 25.18
C PHE A 13 -19.15 20.67 23.73
N THR A 14 -19.75 21.37 22.75
CA THR A 14 -19.39 21.21 21.33
C THR A 14 -17.93 21.60 21.08
N VAL A 15 -17.42 22.67 21.68
CA VAL A 15 -16.02 23.10 21.54
C VAL A 15 -15.07 22.05 22.11
N ILE A 16 -15.38 21.46 23.26
CA ILE A 16 -14.57 20.40 23.87
C ILE A 16 -14.52 19.18 22.95
N VAL A 17 -15.66 18.73 22.43
CA VAL A 17 -15.73 17.58 21.52
C VAL A 17 -14.95 17.84 20.24
N ILE A 18 -15.12 19.00 19.60
CA ILE A 18 -14.37 19.37 18.40
C ILE A 18 -12.86 19.45 18.69
N GLY A 19 -12.48 20.01 19.84
CA GLY A 19 -11.08 20.08 20.27
C GLY A 19 -10.44 18.71 20.41
N LEU A 20 -11.14 17.77 21.06
CA LEU A 20 -10.68 16.39 21.20
C LEU A 20 -10.56 15.69 19.83
N VAL A 21 -11.55 15.85 18.94
CA VAL A 21 -11.50 15.30 17.59
C VAL A 21 -10.33 15.88 16.79
N ALA A 22 -10.09 17.20 16.88
CA ALA A 22 -8.99 17.86 16.21
C ALA A 22 -7.63 17.33 16.70
N ILE A 23 -7.46 17.12 18.01
CA ILE A 23 -6.25 16.52 18.59
C ILE A 23 -6.04 15.09 18.07
N ILE A 24 -7.09 14.27 18.04
CA ILE A 24 -7.03 12.89 17.55
C ILE A 24 -6.63 12.86 16.06
N LEU A 25 -7.24 13.72 15.23
CA LEU A 25 -6.92 13.79 13.80
C LEU A 25 -5.50 14.29 13.55
N ALA A 26 -5.03 15.28 14.31
CA ALA A 26 -3.65 15.78 14.22
C ALA A 26 -2.62 14.73 14.68
N ALA A 27 -2.95 13.93 15.70
CA ALA A 27 -2.12 12.81 16.11
C ALA A 27 -2.06 11.72 15.02
N ARG A 28 -3.22 11.36 14.44
CA ARG A 28 -3.30 10.35 13.38
C ARG A 28 -2.54 10.78 12.12
N SER A 29 -2.62 12.04 11.70
CA SER A 29 -1.95 12.53 10.50
C SER A 29 -0.42 12.52 10.61
N ARG A 30 0.13 12.62 11.83
CA ARG A 30 1.57 12.51 12.07
C ARG A 30 2.07 11.10 12.31
N LEU A 31 1.25 10.25 12.93
CA LEU A 31 1.64 8.89 13.33
C LEU A 31 1.39 7.84 12.23
N VAL A 32 0.53 8.13 11.26
CA VAL A 32 0.31 7.28 10.09
C VAL A 32 1.13 7.83 8.94
N ALA A 33 2.06 7.02 8.40
CA ALA A 33 2.81 7.34 7.20
C ALA A 33 1.81 7.66 6.07
N THR A 34 1.71 8.95 5.75
CA THR A 34 0.87 9.49 4.70
C THR A 34 1.81 10.12 3.69
N GLY A 35 1.82 9.58 2.47
CA GLY A 35 2.77 9.98 1.45
C GLY A 35 2.76 9.03 0.26
N ASN A 36 3.50 9.42 -0.77
CA ASN A 36 3.85 8.54 -1.88
C ASN A 36 5.22 7.92 -1.59
N VAL A 37 5.38 6.66 -1.97
CA VAL A 37 6.69 6.01 -2.05
C VAL A 37 7.03 5.76 -3.50
N HIS A 38 8.32 5.72 -3.77
CA HIS A 38 8.84 5.42 -5.10
C HIS A 38 8.99 3.91 -5.25
N VAL A 39 8.50 3.38 -6.36
CA VAL A 39 8.70 1.99 -6.75
C VAL A 39 9.53 2.01 -8.04
N ASP A 40 10.81 1.69 -7.92
CA ASP A 40 11.71 1.47 -9.03
C ASP A 40 11.40 0.13 -9.70
N ILE A 41 11.31 0.11 -11.03
CA ILE A 41 11.02 -1.10 -11.80
C ILE A 41 12.13 -1.35 -12.82
N ASN A 42 12.75 -2.53 -12.76
CA ASN A 42 13.80 -2.98 -13.69
C ASN A 42 15.03 -2.04 -13.78
N ASP A 43 15.40 -1.36 -12.68
CA ASP A 43 16.50 -0.38 -12.63
C ASP A 43 16.35 0.80 -13.63
N ASP A 44 15.16 1.00 -14.19
CA ASP A 44 14.88 2.02 -15.19
C ASP A 44 14.09 3.18 -14.54
N LYS A 45 14.75 4.33 -14.44
CA LYS A 45 14.18 5.55 -13.83
C LYS A 45 12.94 6.08 -14.57
N GLU A 46 12.77 5.75 -15.85
CA GLU A 46 11.58 6.17 -16.61
C GLU A 46 10.37 5.28 -16.34
N LYS A 47 10.59 4.06 -15.84
CA LYS A 47 9.53 3.09 -15.48
C LYS A 47 9.15 3.14 -13.99
N GLY A 48 9.90 3.90 -13.18
CA GLY A 48 9.59 4.11 -11.77
C GLY A 48 8.24 4.79 -11.57
N ILE A 49 7.47 4.33 -10.57
CA ILE A 49 6.13 4.84 -10.28
C ILE A 49 6.03 5.38 -8.86
N GLU A 50 5.32 6.49 -8.68
CA GLU A 50 4.90 6.96 -7.37
C GLU A 50 3.53 6.41 -7.00
N VAL A 51 3.46 5.75 -5.85
CA VAL A 51 2.24 5.10 -5.36
C VAL A 51 1.98 5.44 -3.89
N PRO A 52 0.72 5.57 -3.47
CA PRO A 52 0.39 5.89 -2.09
C PRO A 52 0.75 4.74 -1.14
N VAL A 53 1.25 5.10 0.04
CA VAL A 53 1.59 4.15 1.11
C VAL A 53 0.34 3.45 1.66
N GLY A 54 0.48 2.16 1.99
CA GLY A 54 -0.52 1.37 2.72
C GLY A 54 -1.27 0.34 1.85
N GLY A 55 -1.17 0.45 0.53
CA GLY A 55 -1.74 -0.50 -0.42
C GLY A 55 -0.93 -1.80 -0.56
N LYS A 56 -1.49 -2.75 -1.30
CA LYS A 56 -0.77 -3.92 -1.81
C LYS A 56 -0.10 -3.57 -3.14
N LEU A 57 1.07 -4.16 -3.40
CA LEU A 57 1.83 -3.87 -4.62
C LEU A 57 1.03 -4.21 -5.90
N LEU A 58 0.23 -5.28 -5.89
CA LEU A 58 -0.65 -5.62 -7.03
C LEU A 58 -1.61 -4.47 -7.39
N GLY A 59 -2.25 -3.85 -6.39
CA GLY A 59 -3.16 -2.72 -6.62
C GLY A 59 -2.41 -1.48 -7.10
N ALA A 60 -1.28 -1.19 -6.47
CA ALA A 60 -0.42 -0.06 -6.82
C ALA A 60 0.09 -0.13 -8.28
N LEU A 61 0.43 -1.33 -8.76
CA LEU A 61 0.79 -1.60 -10.16
C LEU A 61 -0.42 -1.43 -11.10
N ALA A 62 -1.58 -1.97 -10.72
CA ALA A 62 -2.80 -1.88 -11.51
C ALA A 62 -3.27 -0.41 -11.69
N ASP A 63 -3.14 0.43 -10.67
CA ASP A 63 -3.44 1.87 -10.74
C ASP A 63 -2.57 2.60 -11.77
N LYS A 64 -1.35 2.09 -12.01
CA LYS A 64 -0.42 2.59 -13.02
C LYS A 64 -0.51 1.84 -14.35
N LYS A 65 -1.57 1.04 -14.55
CA LYS A 65 -1.82 0.24 -15.75
C LYS A 65 -0.76 -0.83 -16.03
N ILE A 66 -0.11 -1.34 -14.98
CA ILE A 66 0.79 -2.49 -15.03
C ILE A 66 0.03 -3.67 -14.42
N PHE A 67 -0.38 -4.62 -15.27
CA PHE A 67 -1.26 -5.71 -14.85
C PHE A 67 -0.47 -7.01 -14.70
N VAL A 68 -0.14 -7.38 -13.47
CA VAL A 68 0.43 -8.69 -13.16
C VAL A 68 -0.70 -9.73 -13.15
N SER A 69 -0.44 -10.93 -13.69
CA SER A 69 -1.43 -12.00 -13.72
C SER A 69 -1.96 -12.35 -12.32
N SER A 70 -3.28 -12.31 -12.15
CA SER A 70 -3.93 -12.64 -10.87
C SER A 70 -5.34 -13.18 -11.09
N ALA A 71 -5.54 -14.48 -10.86
CA ALA A 71 -6.87 -15.11 -10.88
C ALA A 71 -7.67 -14.92 -9.57
N CYS A 72 -7.01 -14.73 -8.42
CA CYS A 72 -7.66 -14.70 -7.11
C CYS A 72 -7.99 -13.30 -6.57
N GLY A 73 -7.78 -12.25 -7.38
CA GLY A 73 -8.02 -10.86 -6.96
C GLY A 73 -7.18 -10.38 -5.77
N GLY A 74 -6.06 -11.04 -5.48
CA GLY A 74 -5.15 -10.69 -4.39
C GLY A 74 -5.28 -11.51 -3.10
N GLY A 75 -6.07 -12.59 -3.11
CA GLY A 75 -6.19 -13.51 -1.97
C GLY A 75 -4.92 -14.32 -1.63
N GLY A 76 -3.87 -14.26 -2.44
CA GLY A 76 -2.61 -14.98 -2.19
C GLY A 76 -2.69 -16.50 -2.42
N THR A 77 -3.77 -17.00 -3.00
CA THR A 77 -4.02 -18.45 -3.15
C THR A 77 -3.68 -19.01 -4.54
N CYS A 78 -3.68 -18.16 -5.58
CA CYS A 78 -3.42 -18.61 -6.95
C CYS A 78 -1.92 -18.68 -7.31
N GLY A 79 -1.04 -18.01 -6.57
CA GLY A 79 0.41 -18.00 -6.83
C GLY A 79 0.84 -17.35 -8.17
N GLN A 80 -0.04 -16.65 -8.89
CA GLN A 80 0.25 -16.07 -10.21
C GLN A 80 0.84 -14.65 -10.14
N CYS A 81 0.59 -13.93 -9.05
CA CYS A 81 0.99 -12.54 -8.87
C CYS A 81 2.51 -12.40 -8.57
N LYS A 82 3.38 -13.20 -9.23
CA LYS A 82 4.81 -13.29 -8.93
C LYS A 82 5.56 -12.04 -9.39
N VAL A 83 6.42 -11.54 -8.51
CA VAL A 83 7.32 -10.41 -8.76
C VAL A 83 8.63 -10.67 -8.03
N ARG A 84 9.74 -10.19 -8.56
CA ARG A 84 11.02 -10.22 -7.85
C ARG A 84 11.22 -8.88 -7.13
N VAL A 85 11.43 -8.92 -5.82
CA VAL A 85 11.66 -7.73 -5.00
C VAL A 85 13.11 -7.72 -4.54
N LYS A 86 13.86 -6.72 -4.98
CA LYS A 86 15.27 -6.51 -4.59
C LYS A 86 15.39 -5.77 -3.27
N ALA A 87 14.54 -4.77 -3.05
CA ALA A 87 14.56 -3.94 -1.84
C ALA A 87 13.16 -3.49 -1.42
N GLY A 88 12.98 -3.22 -0.13
CA GLY A 88 11.79 -2.54 0.39
C GLY A 88 10.53 -3.39 0.59
N GLY A 89 10.48 -4.64 0.12
CA GLY A 89 9.31 -5.53 0.25
C GLY A 89 9.10 -6.20 1.61
N GLY A 90 10.08 -6.14 2.51
CA GLY A 90 10.08 -6.90 3.77
C GLY A 90 10.28 -8.41 3.57
N ASP A 91 10.02 -9.19 4.62
CA ASP A 91 10.19 -10.65 4.59
C ASP A 91 9.03 -11.36 3.89
N ILE A 92 9.30 -12.60 3.45
CA ILE A 92 8.28 -13.47 2.88
C ILE A 92 7.23 -13.86 3.92
N LEU A 93 5.94 -13.78 3.57
CA LEU A 93 4.87 -14.19 4.47
C LEU A 93 4.61 -15.71 4.38
N PRO A 94 4.15 -16.36 5.47
CA PRO A 94 3.78 -17.78 5.44
C PRO A 94 2.70 -18.14 4.41
N THR A 95 1.87 -17.16 4.04
CA THR A 95 0.82 -17.31 3.02
C THR A 95 1.36 -17.46 1.61
N GLU A 96 2.57 -16.96 1.34
CA GLU A 96 3.21 -17.02 0.02
C GLU A 96 4.38 -18.02 -0.02
N GLU A 97 4.92 -18.43 1.12
CA GLU A 97 6.05 -19.37 1.23
C GLU A 97 5.80 -20.70 0.49
N GLY A 98 4.57 -21.22 0.52
CA GLY A 98 4.20 -22.46 -0.16
C GLY A 98 4.20 -22.38 -1.69
N HIS A 99 4.29 -21.18 -2.28
CA HIS A 99 4.28 -20.96 -3.72
C HIS A 99 5.68 -20.82 -4.34
N PHE A 100 6.74 -20.79 -3.51
CA PHE A 100 8.11 -20.59 -3.93
C PHE A 100 9.04 -21.66 -3.39
N SER A 101 10.05 -22.02 -4.18
CA SER A 101 11.17 -22.84 -3.73
C SER A 101 12.13 -22.04 -2.85
N ARG A 102 12.97 -22.73 -2.07
CA ARG A 102 13.99 -22.06 -1.24
C ARG A 102 14.99 -21.22 -2.04
N SER A 103 15.23 -21.55 -3.32
CA SER A 103 16.06 -20.72 -4.19
C SER A 103 15.34 -19.43 -4.57
N GLU A 104 14.10 -19.55 -5.02
CA GLU A 104 13.29 -18.39 -5.40
C GLU A 104 13.09 -17.41 -4.22
N ILE A 105 12.90 -17.92 -3.01
CA ILE A 105 12.80 -17.09 -1.80
C ILE A 105 14.10 -16.30 -1.58
N LYS A 106 15.27 -16.93 -1.78
CA LYS A 106 16.58 -16.26 -1.67
C LYS A 106 16.80 -15.22 -2.78
N ASP A 107 16.27 -15.49 -3.96
CA ASP A 107 16.32 -14.59 -5.11
C ASP A 107 15.30 -13.44 -5.02
N GLY A 108 14.55 -13.34 -3.91
CA GLY A 108 13.62 -12.24 -3.65
C GLY A 108 12.25 -12.38 -4.33
N TRP A 109 11.87 -13.58 -4.74
CA TRP A 109 10.54 -13.81 -5.33
C TRP A 109 9.44 -13.69 -4.28
N ARG A 110 8.41 -12.91 -4.63
CA ARG A 110 7.29 -12.54 -3.77
C ARG A 110 5.99 -12.55 -4.57
N LEU A 111 4.86 -12.69 -3.86
CA LEU A 111 3.54 -12.42 -4.40
C LEU A 111 3.25 -10.92 -4.25
N SER A 112 3.19 -10.18 -5.36
CA SER A 112 2.87 -8.74 -5.39
C SER A 112 1.55 -8.41 -4.69
N CYS A 113 0.62 -9.36 -4.67
CA CYS A 113 -0.64 -9.24 -3.95
C CYS A 113 -0.52 -9.33 -2.42
N GLN A 114 0.58 -9.86 -1.89
CA GLN A 114 0.85 -9.93 -0.45
C GLN A 114 1.84 -8.88 0.03
N VAL A 115 2.72 -8.38 -0.84
CA VAL A 115 3.66 -7.28 -0.56
C VAL A 115 2.89 -6.00 -0.22
N ALA A 116 3.16 -5.45 0.96
CA ALA A 116 2.61 -4.17 1.41
C ALA A 116 3.57 -3.03 1.08
N VAL A 117 3.07 -1.98 0.44
CA VAL A 117 3.85 -0.82 0.01
C VAL A 117 3.95 0.16 1.19
N LYS A 118 5.06 0.09 1.94
CA LYS A 118 5.28 0.88 3.16
C LYS A 118 6.43 1.87 3.08
N GLN A 119 7.39 1.60 2.21
CA GLN A 119 8.64 2.34 1.99
C GLN A 119 8.99 2.20 0.51
N ASP A 120 10.04 2.85 0.03
CA ASP A 120 10.47 2.72 -1.36
C ASP A 120 10.81 1.26 -1.69
N LEU A 121 10.40 0.79 -2.87
CA LEU A 121 10.61 -0.57 -3.34
C LEU A 121 11.44 -0.57 -4.62
N ASP A 122 12.27 -1.59 -4.74
CA ASP A 122 12.94 -1.93 -6.00
C ASP A 122 12.44 -3.32 -6.42
N ILE A 123 11.78 -3.37 -7.58
CA ILE A 123 11.16 -4.58 -8.10
C ILE A 123 11.59 -4.84 -9.54
N GLU A 124 11.50 -6.11 -9.93
CA GLU A 124 11.61 -6.52 -11.31
C GLU A 124 10.37 -7.23 -11.81
N LEU A 125 9.98 -6.84 -13.01
CA LEU A 125 8.79 -7.32 -13.72
C LEU A 125 9.13 -7.57 -15.18
N ASP A 126 8.51 -8.61 -15.75
CA ASP A 126 8.62 -8.88 -17.18
C ASP A 126 8.03 -7.72 -18.01
N GLU A 127 8.68 -7.36 -19.11
CA GLU A 127 8.25 -6.24 -19.97
C GLU A 127 6.86 -6.48 -20.58
N SER A 128 6.43 -7.73 -20.70
CA SER A 128 5.10 -8.10 -21.21
C SER A 128 3.93 -7.54 -20.39
N PHE A 129 4.14 -7.16 -19.13
CA PHE A 129 3.09 -6.56 -18.29
C PHE A 129 2.91 -5.05 -18.50
N PHE A 130 3.83 -4.41 -19.22
CA PHE A 130 3.76 -2.98 -19.53
C PHE A 130 2.94 -2.78 -20.80
N GLY A 131 1.87 -1.99 -20.72
CA GLY A 131 1.08 -1.64 -21.91
C GLY A 131 0.00 -2.65 -22.29
N VAL A 132 -0.24 -3.68 -21.48
CA VAL A 132 -1.45 -4.51 -21.61
C VAL A 132 -2.64 -3.65 -21.21
N LYS A 133 -3.43 -3.23 -22.20
CA LYS A 133 -4.78 -2.70 -21.96
C LYS A 133 -5.68 -3.90 -21.67
N ALA A 134 -6.13 -4.02 -20.43
CA ALA A 134 -7.25 -4.90 -20.08
C ALA A 134 -8.52 -4.50 -20.85
#